data_AF-A0A2G5VXW9-F1
#
_entry.id   AF-A0A2G5VXW9-F1
#
_cell.length_a   1.000
_cell.length_b   1.000
_cell.length_c   1.000
_cell.angle_alpha   90.00
_cell.angle_beta   90.00
_cell.angle_gamma   90.00
#
_symmetry.space_group_name_H-M   'P 1'
#
loop_
_entity.id
_entity.type
_entity.pdbx_description
1 polymer ?
#
loop_
_entity_poly.entity_id
_entity_poly.type
_entity_poly.pdbx_seq_one_letter_code
_entity_poly.pdbx_strand_id
1 'polypeptide(L)'
;MIEKTVNENINHNREKDYIKKGYIKTYHLYYLLGIAVIIIILLTSFIFKSSEYAGSMLAFAATLSSVLLAVIAIIITLIDVSGQKQNVFDMKKEIERLSEIVNKSSSFSKELDRGLTKIENRYQENTNLLSSLYKLVEESKLDDEPEEFYEKAKKLFGNNIDNYNRIKNSVEFKKTMQDLRIFVYENPGMKPTEVINHFSESFPSYVYFYQNALDHLIFSEEFEYDENGGLKTDLPF
;
A
#
# COMPACT_ATOMS: atom_id res chain seq x y z
N MET A 1 41.40 30.88 -23.24
CA MET A 1 41.07 29.44 -23.38
C MET A 1 42.07 28.50 -22.70
N ILE A 2 43.22 29.00 -22.21
CA ILE A 2 44.27 28.17 -21.56
C ILE A 2 44.10 28.10 -20.02
N GLU A 3 43.42 29.07 -19.38
CA GLU A 3 43.20 29.09 -17.92
C GLU A 3 42.18 28.06 -17.42
N LYS A 4 41.21 27.65 -18.25
CA LYS A 4 40.16 26.71 -17.84
C LYS A 4 40.70 25.28 -17.71
N THR A 5 41.67 24.91 -18.55
CA THR A 5 42.26 23.56 -18.59
C THR A 5 43.27 23.33 -17.47
N VAL A 6 43.89 24.38 -16.93
CA VAL A 6 44.81 24.27 -15.79
C VAL A 6 44.05 24.10 -14.48
N ASN A 7 42.85 24.69 -14.35
CA ASN A 7 42.08 24.65 -13.10
C ASN A 7 41.31 23.33 -12.89
N GLU A 8 40.95 22.61 -13.97
CA GLU A 8 40.38 21.25 -13.86
C GLU A 8 41.44 20.20 -13.47
N ASN A 9 42.70 20.37 -13.91
CA ASN A 9 43.78 19.44 -13.59
C ASN A 9 44.27 19.53 -12.13
N ILE A 10 44.09 20.68 -11.47
CA ILE A 10 44.47 20.86 -10.05
C ILE A 10 43.39 20.31 -9.10
N ASN A 11 42.13 20.23 -9.54
CA ASN A 11 41.05 19.65 -8.74
C ASN A 11 40.93 18.13 -8.89
N HIS A 12 41.27 17.54 -10.03
CA HIS A 12 41.20 16.09 -10.18
C HIS A 12 42.34 15.33 -9.47
N ASN A 13 43.39 16.03 -9.06
CA ASN A 13 44.54 15.44 -8.35
C ASN A 13 44.46 15.58 -6.82
N ARG A 14 43.43 16.26 -6.28
CA ARG A 14 43.20 16.38 -4.83
C ARG A 14 42.11 15.44 -4.29
N GLU A 15 41.51 14.63 -5.17
CA GLU A 15 40.41 13.71 -4.83
C GLU A 15 40.82 12.22 -4.89
N LYS A 16 42.11 11.90 -4.74
CA LYS A 16 42.61 10.51 -4.66
C LYS A 16 43.37 10.18 -3.38
N ASP A 17 43.34 11.06 -2.39
CA ASP A 17 43.90 10.82 -1.05
C ASP A 17 42.83 10.50 0.00
N TYR A 18 41.71 9.93 -0.42
CA TYR A 18 40.71 9.39 0.50
C TYR A 18 41.08 7.96 0.92
N ILE A 19 41.78 7.87 2.04
CA ILE A 19 41.77 6.76 2.99
C ILE A 19 42.05 5.40 2.31
N LYS A 20 43.32 5.17 1.96
CA LYS A 20 43.88 3.82 1.85
C LYS A 20 43.99 3.21 3.25
N LYS A 21 42.83 2.88 3.85
CA LYS A 21 42.76 1.98 5.01
C LYS A 21 43.42 0.67 4.56
N GLY A 22 44.58 0.38 5.14
CA GLY A 22 45.32 -0.84 4.86
C GLY A 22 44.52 -2.05 5.29
N TYR A 23 43.70 -2.58 4.38
CA TYR A 23 43.17 -3.93 4.50
C TYR A 23 44.36 -4.88 4.43
N ILE A 24 44.87 -5.31 5.58
CA ILE A 24 45.80 -6.43 5.66
C ILE A 24 45.02 -7.61 5.10
N LYS A 25 45.33 -7.99 3.85
CA LYS A 25 44.73 -9.15 3.19
C LYS A 25 44.88 -10.35 4.14
N THR A 26 43.82 -11.13 4.32
CA THR A 26 43.73 -12.28 5.25
C THR A 26 44.93 -13.24 5.10
N TYR A 27 45.52 -13.32 3.90
CA TYR A 27 46.75 -14.07 3.61
C TYR A 27 47.97 -13.63 4.43
N HIS A 28 48.15 -12.34 4.71
CA HIS A 28 49.25 -11.86 5.54
C HIS A 28 49.08 -12.27 7.01
N LEU A 29 47.84 -12.41 7.48
CA LEU A 29 47.55 -12.90 8.83
C LEU A 29 47.94 -14.38 8.97
N TYR A 30 47.59 -15.22 7.99
CA TYR A 30 48.00 -16.63 7.98
C TYR A 30 49.52 -16.81 7.91
N TYR A 31 50.21 -16.00 7.11
CA TYR A 31 51.68 -16.04 7.02
C TYR A 31 52.35 -15.61 8.33
N LEU A 32 51.84 -14.55 8.95
CA LEU A 32 52.33 -14.07 10.25
C LEU A 32 52.10 -15.09 11.36
N LEU A 33 50.93 -15.74 11.37
CA LEU A 33 50.63 -16.82 12.31
C LEU A 33 51.57 -18.02 12.13
N GLY A 34 51.84 -18.43 10.89
CA GLY A 34 52.78 -19.52 10.60
C GLY A 34 54.20 -19.22 11.09
N ILE A 35 54.70 -18.00 10.83
CA ILE A 35 56.01 -17.56 11.34
C ILE A 35 56.03 -17.53 12.87
N ALA A 36 54.98 -17.02 13.51
CA ALA A 36 54.89 -16.96 14.96
C ALA A 36 54.97 -18.37 15.59
N VAL A 37 54.28 -19.36 15.02
CA VAL A 37 54.35 -20.75 15.48
C VAL A 37 55.76 -21.32 15.35
N ILE A 38 56.45 -21.07 14.24
CA ILE A 38 57.84 -21.52 14.04
C ILE A 38 58.79 -20.89 15.06
N ILE A 39 58.65 -19.58 15.31
CA ILE A 39 59.45 -18.87 16.31
C ILE A 39 59.20 -19.42 17.72
N ILE A 40 57.95 -19.70 18.07
CA ILE A 40 57.58 -20.29 19.36
C ILE A 40 58.21 -21.67 19.52
N ILE A 41 58.17 -22.52 18.49
CA ILE A 41 58.79 -23.85 18.52
C ILE A 41 60.31 -23.73 18.72
N LEU A 42 60.98 -22.83 17.99
CA LEU A 42 62.43 -22.62 18.14
C LEU A 42 62.81 -22.08 19.53
N LEU A 43 62.06 -21.12 20.06
CA LEU A 43 62.27 -20.59 21.41
C LEU A 43 62.06 -21.67 22.48
N THR A 44 61.00 -22.45 22.32
CA THR A 44 60.66 -23.60 23.18
C THR A 44 61.80 -24.60 23.15
N SER A 45 62.29 -25.02 21.97
CA SER A 45 63.43 -25.94 21.84
C SER A 45 64.73 -25.38 22.43
N PHE A 46 64.96 -24.08 22.33
CA PHE A 46 66.16 -23.45 22.88
C PHE A 46 66.13 -23.38 24.42
N ILE A 47 65.00 -22.97 25.00
CA ILE A 47 64.80 -22.85 26.45
C ILE A 47 64.78 -24.23 27.13
N PHE A 48 64.17 -25.22 26.50
CA PHE A 48 63.99 -26.54 27.10
C PHE A 48 65.20 -27.48 26.95
N LYS A 49 66.24 -27.11 26.17
CA LYS A 49 67.48 -27.88 26.04
C LYS A 49 68.19 -28.12 27.40
N SER A 50 67.93 -27.30 28.42
CA SER A 50 68.61 -27.36 29.72
C SER A 50 67.75 -27.88 30.89
N SER A 51 66.54 -28.40 30.65
CA SER A 51 65.62 -28.79 31.73
C SER A 51 65.02 -30.19 31.50
N GLU A 52 65.29 -31.14 32.39
CA GLU A 52 64.68 -32.48 32.37
C GLU A 52 63.15 -32.46 32.62
N TYR A 53 62.64 -31.39 33.25
CA TYR A 53 61.21 -31.24 33.58
C TYR A 53 60.36 -30.59 32.47
N ALA A 54 61.02 -30.23 31.35
CA ALA A 54 60.42 -29.62 30.18
C ALA A 54 59.31 -30.46 29.54
N GLY A 55 59.65 -31.73 29.26
CA GLY A 55 58.80 -32.64 28.51
C GLY A 55 57.52 -33.02 29.27
N SER A 56 57.62 -33.17 30.59
CA SER A 56 56.46 -33.49 31.44
C SER A 56 55.48 -32.32 31.51
N MET A 57 55.97 -31.08 31.62
CA MET A 57 55.13 -29.88 31.62
C MET A 57 54.49 -29.62 30.25
N LEU A 58 55.22 -29.87 29.16
CA LEU A 58 54.69 -29.77 27.81
C LEU A 58 53.61 -30.83 27.54
N ALA A 59 53.84 -32.07 27.95
CA ALA A 59 52.86 -33.16 27.84
C ALA A 59 51.60 -32.85 28.65
N PHE A 60 51.76 -32.34 29.89
CA PHE A 60 50.63 -31.93 30.73
C PHE A 60 49.84 -30.77 30.11
N ALA A 61 50.53 -29.75 29.59
CA ALA A 61 49.89 -28.64 28.88
C ALA A 61 49.15 -29.13 27.63
N ALA A 62 49.73 -30.06 26.87
CA ALA A 62 49.09 -30.65 25.70
C ALA A 62 47.81 -31.44 26.06
N THR A 63 47.84 -32.23 27.15
CA THR A 63 46.65 -32.92 27.65
C THR A 63 45.58 -31.93 28.10
N LEU A 64 45.96 -30.88 28.84
CA LEU A 64 45.03 -29.83 29.29
C LEU A 64 44.40 -29.08 28.10
N SER A 65 45.19 -28.72 27.10
CA SER A 65 44.70 -28.09 25.86
C SER A 65 43.77 -29.01 25.08
N SER A 66 44.05 -30.32 25.03
CA SER A 66 43.19 -31.32 24.37
C SER A 66 41.81 -31.41 25.04
N VAL A 67 41.80 -31.48 26.38
CA VAL A 67 40.54 -31.46 27.16
C VAL A 67 39.76 -30.17 26.93
N LEU A 68 40.44 -29.02 26.93
CA LEU A 68 39.80 -27.73 26.72
C LEU A 68 39.20 -27.60 25.31
N LEU A 69 39.92 -28.05 24.28
CA LEU A 69 39.41 -28.10 22.91
C LEU A 69 38.19 -29.03 22.78
N ALA A 70 38.19 -30.17 23.46
CA ALA A 70 37.05 -31.08 23.48
C ALA A 70 35.81 -30.43 24.13
N VAL A 71 35.96 -29.70 25.22
CA VAL A 71 34.86 -28.96 25.87
C VAL A 71 34.31 -27.87 24.95
N ILE A 72 35.18 -27.10 24.30
CA ILE A 72 34.77 -26.06 23.33
C ILE A 72 33.99 -26.70 22.17
N ALA A 73 34.44 -27.84 21.65
CA ALA A 73 33.75 -28.56 20.60
C ALA A 73 32.32 -28.97 21.02
N ILE A 74 32.14 -29.48 22.24
CA ILE A 74 30.82 -29.82 22.78
C ILE A 74 29.94 -28.57 22.95
N ILE A 75 30.50 -27.45 23.39
CA ILE A 75 29.73 -26.20 23.53
C ILE A 75 29.24 -25.71 22.16
N ILE A 76 30.09 -25.72 21.14
CA ILE A 76 29.72 -25.30 19.78
C ILE A 76 28.58 -26.17 19.22
N THR A 77 28.65 -27.49 19.40
CA THR A 77 27.58 -28.40 18.91
C THR A 77 26.25 -28.16 19.64
N LEU A 78 26.26 -27.88 20.94
CA LEU A 78 25.05 -27.54 21.69
C LEU A 78 24.42 -26.22 21.23
N ILE A 79 25.24 -25.20 20.93
CA ILE A 79 24.78 -23.91 20.41
C ILE A 79 24.13 -24.10 19.04
N ASP A 80 24.77 -24.85 18.13
CA ASP A 80 24.25 -25.09 16.79
C ASP A 80 22.91 -25.86 16.81
N VAL A 81 22.82 -26.93 17.60
CA VAL A 81 21.57 -27.71 17.76
C VAL A 81 20.45 -26.85 18.38
N SER A 82 20.78 -25.92 19.27
CA SER A 82 19.80 -25.01 19.89
C SER A 82 19.31 -23.94 18.91
N GLY A 83 20.21 -23.40 18.08
CA GLY A 83 19.87 -22.44 17.02
C GLY A 83 18.94 -23.05 15.97
N GLN A 84 19.16 -24.30 15.58
CA GLN A 84 18.30 -25.01 14.63
C GLN A 84 16.86 -25.19 15.16
N LYS A 85 16.69 -25.51 16.45
CA LYS A 85 15.35 -25.66 17.04
C LYS A 85 14.55 -24.35 17.02
N GLN A 86 15.21 -23.22 17.27
CA GLN A 86 14.58 -21.91 17.21
C GLN A 86 14.14 -21.56 15.78
N ASN A 87 15.01 -21.78 14.79
CA ASN A 87 14.68 -21.56 13.38
C ASN A 87 13.49 -22.42 12.90
N VAL A 88 13.40 -23.67 13.34
CA VAL A 88 12.25 -24.54 13.03
C VAL A 88 10.96 -24.01 13.66
N PHE A 89 11.02 -23.49 14.88
CA PHE A 89 9.86 -22.89 15.55
C PHE A 89 9.39 -21.62 14.83
N ASP A 90 10.31 -20.75 14.45
CA ASP A 90 9.99 -19.52 13.72
C ASP A 90 9.41 -19.82 12.33
N MET A 91 9.96 -20.82 11.63
CA MET A 91 9.45 -21.29 10.34
C MET A 91 8.01 -21.84 10.45
N LYS A 92 7.69 -22.57 11.52
CA LYS A 92 6.30 -23.03 11.77
C LYS A 92 5.34 -21.85 11.91
N LYS A 93 5.74 -20.82 12.66
CA LYS A 93 4.93 -19.61 12.87
C LYS A 93 4.75 -18.82 11.57
N GLU A 94 5.76 -18.77 10.72
CA GLU A 94 5.65 -18.16 9.39
C GLU A 94 4.70 -18.95 8.47
N ILE A 95 4.76 -20.28 8.49
CA ILE A 95 3.84 -21.15 7.74
C ILE A 95 2.39 -20.95 8.20
N GLU A 96 2.14 -20.84 9.51
CA GLU A 96 0.81 -20.55 10.05
C GLU A 96 0.30 -19.19 9.56
N ARG A 97 1.14 -18.15 9.60
CA ARG A 97 0.79 -16.82 9.06
C ARG A 97 0.51 -16.85 7.56
N LEU A 98 1.32 -17.58 6.79
CA LEU A 98 1.09 -17.76 5.35
C LEU A 98 -0.24 -18.46 5.08
N SER A 99 -0.57 -19.50 5.84
CA SER A 99 -1.86 -20.18 5.76
C SER A 99 -3.03 -19.23 6.05
N GLU A 100 -2.91 -18.39 7.07
CA GLU A 100 -3.91 -17.37 7.39
C GLU A 100 -4.08 -16.35 6.25
N ILE A 101 -2.98 -15.89 5.65
CA ILE A 101 -3.00 -14.98 4.49
C ILE A 101 -3.68 -15.63 3.29
N VAL A 102 -3.36 -16.88 2.98
CA VAL A 102 -3.99 -17.63 1.87
C VAL A 102 -5.48 -17.79 2.12
N ASN A 103 -5.91 -18.09 3.34
CA ASN A 103 -7.32 -18.19 3.69
C ASN A 103 -8.04 -16.85 3.54
N LYS A 104 -7.45 -15.74 4.02
CA LYS A 104 -7.99 -14.38 3.84
C LYS A 104 -8.09 -14.00 2.37
N SER A 105 -7.07 -14.32 1.58
CA SER A 105 -7.08 -14.09 0.13
C SER A 105 -8.21 -14.88 -0.55
N SER A 106 -8.41 -16.14 -0.17
CA SER A 106 -9.49 -16.98 -0.70
C SER A 106 -10.88 -16.44 -0.34
N SER A 107 -11.07 -15.99 0.91
CA SER A 107 -12.33 -15.34 1.32
C SER A 107 -12.58 -14.04 0.57
N PHE A 108 -11.53 -13.22 0.37
CA PHE A 108 -11.63 -11.98 -0.38
C PHE A 108 -11.99 -12.25 -1.85
N SER A 109 -11.37 -13.24 -2.49
CA SER A 109 -11.73 -13.64 -3.86
C SER A 109 -13.20 -14.08 -3.97
N LYS A 110 -13.72 -14.83 -3.00
CA LYS A 110 -15.14 -15.21 -2.96
C LYS A 110 -16.07 -14.01 -2.76
N GLU A 111 -15.66 -13.03 -1.98
CA GLU A 111 -16.43 -11.80 -1.78
C GLU A 111 -16.44 -10.94 -3.04
N LEU A 112 -15.30 -10.85 -3.74
CA LEU A 112 -15.16 -10.16 -5.01
C LEU A 112 -16.05 -10.81 -6.09
N ASP A 113 -16.05 -12.14 -6.19
CA ASP A 113 -16.91 -12.89 -7.12
C ASP A 113 -18.41 -12.65 -6.86
N ARG A 114 -18.82 -12.66 -5.59
CA ARG A 114 -20.19 -12.26 -5.20
C ARG A 114 -20.50 -10.81 -5.53
N GLY A 115 -19.53 -9.91 -5.36
CA GLY A 115 -19.65 -8.51 -5.73
C GLY A 115 -19.88 -8.33 -7.23
N LEU A 116 -19.07 -9.01 -8.05
CA LEU A 116 -19.20 -9.02 -9.50
C LEU A 116 -20.54 -9.59 -9.96
N THR A 117 -20.99 -10.70 -9.37
CA THR A 117 -22.31 -11.29 -9.68
C THR A 117 -23.44 -10.31 -9.38
N LYS A 118 -23.36 -9.58 -8.26
CA LYS A 118 -24.35 -8.54 -7.92
C LYS A 118 -24.34 -7.38 -8.91
N ILE A 119 -23.15 -6.97 -9.37
CA ILE A 119 -23.01 -5.90 -10.38
C ILE A 119 -23.59 -6.37 -11.71
N GLU A 120 -23.29 -7.58 -12.14
CA GLU A 120 -23.82 -8.17 -13.38
C GLU A 120 -25.35 -8.26 -13.35
N ASN A 121 -25.94 -8.74 -12.25
CA ASN A 121 -27.39 -8.79 -12.09
C ASN A 121 -28.02 -7.39 -12.17
N ARG A 122 -27.43 -6.39 -11.49
CA ARG A 122 -27.90 -4.99 -11.57
C ARG A 122 -27.77 -4.41 -12.97
N TYR A 123 -26.70 -4.77 -13.68
CA TYR A 123 -26.53 -4.35 -15.07
C TYR A 123 -27.63 -4.92 -15.96
N GLN A 124 -27.94 -6.22 -15.81
CA GLN A 124 -29.05 -6.84 -16.54
C GLN A 124 -30.41 -6.19 -16.20
N GLU A 125 -30.69 -5.95 -14.91
CA GLU A 125 -31.89 -5.22 -14.48
C GLU A 125 -31.97 -3.84 -15.14
N ASN A 126 -30.88 -3.07 -15.13
CA ASN A 126 -30.82 -1.76 -15.79
C ASN A 126 -31.04 -1.85 -17.31
N THR A 127 -30.44 -2.83 -17.99
CA THR A 127 -30.67 -3.02 -19.44
C THR A 127 -32.13 -3.36 -19.74
N ASN A 128 -32.76 -4.18 -18.89
CA ASN A 128 -34.17 -4.52 -19.03
C ASN A 128 -35.06 -3.30 -18.83
N LEU A 129 -34.75 -2.45 -17.85
CA LEU A 129 -35.46 -1.20 -17.61
C LEU A 129 -35.31 -0.23 -18.77
N LEU A 130 -34.10 -0.02 -19.27
CA LEU A 130 -33.84 0.83 -20.45
C LEU A 130 -34.59 0.32 -21.68
N SER A 131 -34.61 -1.00 -21.91
CA SER A 131 -35.36 -1.59 -23.01
C SER A 131 -36.88 -1.39 -22.87
N SER A 132 -37.39 -1.46 -21.64
CA SER A 132 -38.80 -1.22 -21.32
C SER A 132 -39.17 0.25 -21.52
N LEU A 133 -38.26 1.16 -21.16
CA LEU A 133 -38.44 2.59 -21.40
C LEU A 133 -38.41 2.92 -22.88
N TYR A 134 -37.48 2.34 -23.62
CA TYR A 134 -37.41 2.54 -25.07
C TYR A 134 -38.71 2.10 -25.74
N LYS A 135 -39.24 0.93 -25.38
CA LYS A 135 -40.56 0.47 -25.86
C LYS A 135 -41.69 1.40 -25.46
N LEU A 136 -41.70 1.88 -24.22
CA LEU A 136 -42.71 2.83 -23.75
C LEU A 136 -42.70 4.12 -24.58
N VAL A 137 -41.52 4.66 -24.89
CA VAL A 137 -41.34 5.87 -25.71
C VAL A 137 -41.73 5.61 -27.17
N GLU A 138 -41.41 4.44 -27.71
CA GLU A 138 -41.77 4.05 -29.08
C GLU A 138 -43.29 3.81 -29.23
N GLU A 139 -43.94 3.27 -28.20
CA GLU A 139 -45.37 3.00 -28.18
C GLU A 139 -46.23 4.25 -27.88
N SER A 140 -45.67 5.25 -27.19
CA SER A 140 -46.35 6.52 -26.93
C SER A 140 -46.49 7.33 -28.22
N LYS A 141 -47.72 7.62 -28.64
CA LYS A 141 -48.00 8.54 -29.74
C LYS A 141 -48.06 9.97 -29.22
N LEU A 142 -47.71 10.95 -30.05
CA LEU A 142 -47.77 12.39 -29.75
C LEU A 142 -49.17 12.90 -29.33
N ASP A 143 -50.21 12.10 -29.50
CA ASP A 143 -51.61 12.42 -29.18
C ASP A 143 -52.15 11.69 -27.94
N ASP A 144 -51.33 10.90 -27.23
CA ASP A 144 -51.77 10.19 -26.02
C ASP A 144 -51.88 11.14 -24.81
N GLU A 145 -52.90 10.96 -23.96
CA GLU A 145 -53.06 11.76 -22.74
C GLU A 145 -51.84 11.60 -21.81
N PRO A 146 -51.19 12.70 -21.39
CA PRO A 146 -49.93 12.65 -20.64
C PRO A 146 -50.03 11.82 -19.35
N GLU A 147 -51.20 11.79 -18.72
CA GLU A 147 -51.45 11.04 -17.48
C GLU A 147 -51.34 9.51 -17.67
N GLU A 148 -51.69 8.97 -18.83
CA GLU A 148 -51.59 7.53 -19.08
C GLU A 148 -50.12 7.09 -19.27
N PHE A 149 -49.30 7.96 -19.88
CA PHE A 149 -47.85 7.79 -19.97
C PHE A 149 -47.20 7.85 -18.58
N TYR A 150 -47.57 8.82 -17.76
CA TYR A 150 -47.04 8.96 -16.40
C TYR A 150 -47.35 7.74 -15.52
N GLU A 151 -48.56 7.20 -15.58
CA GLU A 151 -48.91 6.00 -14.81
C GLU A 151 -48.20 4.73 -15.31
N LYS A 152 -47.99 4.57 -16.62
CA LYS A 152 -47.20 3.46 -17.17
C LYS A 152 -45.72 3.59 -16.80
N ALA A 153 -45.14 4.79 -16.88
CA ALA A 153 -43.78 5.06 -16.43
C ALA A 153 -43.62 4.76 -14.93
N LYS A 154 -44.54 5.26 -14.09
CA LYS A 154 -44.52 5.04 -12.64
C LYS A 154 -44.61 3.56 -12.26
N LYS A 155 -45.40 2.76 -12.99
CA LYS A 155 -45.42 1.29 -12.83
C LYS A 155 -44.10 0.62 -13.20
N LEU A 156 -43.42 1.08 -14.25
CA LEU A 156 -42.10 0.56 -14.65
C LEU A 156 -41.01 0.94 -13.63
N PHE A 157 -41.10 2.14 -13.05
CA PHE A 157 -40.12 2.64 -12.09
C PHE A 157 -40.42 2.28 -10.63
N GLY A 158 -41.63 1.81 -10.31
CA GLY A 158 -42.11 1.56 -8.95
C GLY A 158 -41.17 0.71 -8.09
N ASN A 159 -40.46 -0.25 -8.69
CA ASN A 159 -39.50 -1.10 -7.97
C ASN A 159 -38.10 -0.49 -7.80
N ASN A 160 -37.75 0.57 -8.54
CA ASN A 160 -36.46 1.28 -8.44
C ASN A 160 -36.50 2.52 -7.53
N ILE A 161 -37.70 3.00 -7.18
CA ILE A 161 -37.90 4.11 -6.25
C ILE A 161 -37.28 3.79 -4.88
N ASP A 162 -37.25 2.51 -4.47
CA ASP A 162 -36.61 2.06 -3.24
C ASP A 162 -35.09 2.30 -3.22
N ASN A 163 -34.41 2.17 -4.36
CA ASN A 163 -32.98 2.49 -4.47
C ASN A 163 -32.72 4.00 -4.46
N TYR A 164 -33.57 4.80 -5.12
CA TYR A 164 -33.50 6.26 -5.04
C TYR A 164 -33.67 6.76 -3.59
N ASN A 165 -34.65 6.21 -2.87
CA ASN A 165 -34.88 6.52 -1.46
C ASN A 165 -33.69 6.11 -0.56
N ARG A 166 -33.00 5.01 -0.86
CA ARG A 166 -31.79 4.60 -0.13
C ARG A 166 -30.61 5.54 -0.39
N ILE A 167 -30.40 5.99 -1.62
CA ILE A 167 -29.34 6.95 -1.97
C ILE A 167 -29.63 8.31 -1.33
N LYS A 168 -30.88 8.79 -1.41
CA LYS A 168 -31.31 10.04 -0.78
C LYS A 168 -31.10 10.06 0.75
N ASN A 169 -31.22 8.90 1.39
CA ASN A 169 -31.01 8.76 2.83
C ASN A 169 -29.55 8.48 3.24
N SER A 170 -28.63 8.31 2.28
CA SER A 170 -27.21 8.09 2.58
C SER A 170 -26.56 9.31 3.23
N VAL A 171 -25.49 9.06 4.01
CA VAL A 171 -24.74 10.14 4.67
C VAL A 171 -24.03 11.00 3.63
N GLU A 172 -23.52 10.36 2.58
CA GLU A 172 -22.84 10.98 1.46
C GLU A 172 -23.75 11.94 0.71
N PHE A 173 -25.00 11.53 0.41
CA PHE A 173 -25.97 12.39 -0.28
C PHE A 173 -26.39 13.60 0.56
N LYS A 174 -26.61 13.41 1.88
CA LYS A 174 -26.93 14.51 2.79
C LYS A 174 -25.79 15.52 2.89
N LYS A 175 -24.55 15.02 2.93
CA LYS A 175 -23.35 15.86 2.93
C LYS A 175 -23.24 16.65 1.63
N THR A 176 -23.43 16.01 0.47
CA THR A 176 -23.36 16.71 -0.82
C THR A 176 -24.46 17.75 -0.99
N MET A 177 -25.66 17.51 -0.46
CA MET A 177 -26.71 18.54 -0.40
C MET A 177 -26.28 19.74 0.43
N GLN A 178 -25.69 19.49 1.61
CA GLN A 178 -25.19 20.56 2.46
C GLN A 178 -24.10 21.36 1.74
N ASP A 179 -23.08 20.67 1.20
CA ASP A 179 -21.97 21.29 0.47
C ASP A 179 -22.47 22.15 -0.71
N LEU A 180 -23.49 21.70 -1.45
CA LEU A 180 -24.13 22.48 -2.50
C LEU A 180 -24.86 23.72 -1.99
N ARG A 181 -25.61 23.60 -0.88
CA ARG A 181 -26.29 24.75 -0.27
C ARG A 181 -25.28 25.82 0.15
N ILE A 182 -24.18 25.41 0.81
CA ILE A 182 -23.08 26.33 1.18
C ILE A 182 -22.54 27.02 -0.06
N PHE A 183 -22.21 26.25 -1.10
CA PHE A 183 -21.57 26.77 -2.30
C PHE A 183 -22.45 27.75 -3.08
N VAL A 184 -23.73 27.43 -3.28
CA VAL A 184 -24.69 28.29 -3.99
C VAL A 184 -25.01 29.54 -3.18
N TYR A 185 -25.04 29.44 -1.84
CA TYR A 185 -25.20 30.60 -0.96
C TYR A 185 -24.00 31.56 -1.04
N GLU A 186 -22.78 31.01 -1.05
CA GLU A 186 -21.54 31.81 -1.15
C GLU A 186 -21.34 32.39 -2.55
N ASN A 187 -21.92 31.77 -3.59
CA ASN A 187 -21.72 32.14 -4.98
C ASN A 187 -23.06 32.19 -5.76
N PRO A 188 -23.95 33.13 -5.43
CA PRO A 188 -25.23 33.25 -6.10
C PRO A 188 -25.08 33.65 -7.57
N GLY A 189 -26.00 33.18 -8.40
CA GLY A 189 -26.06 33.50 -9.83
C GLY A 189 -25.22 32.57 -10.73
N MET A 190 -24.57 31.54 -10.16
CA MET A 190 -23.88 30.52 -10.94
C MET A 190 -24.87 29.57 -11.63
N LYS A 191 -24.58 29.18 -12.88
CA LYS A 191 -25.44 28.24 -13.59
C LYS A 191 -25.27 26.81 -13.04
N PRO A 192 -26.31 25.96 -13.08
CA PRO A 192 -26.21 24.57 -12.61
C PRO A 192 -25.01 23.80 -13.19
N THR A 193 -24.71 24.00 -14.47
CA THR A 193 -23.57 23.37 -15.14
C THR A 193 -22.22 23.84 -14.60
N GLU A 194 -22.09 25.10 -14.22
CA GLU A 194 -20.88 25.68 -13.64
C GLU A 194 -20.66 25.16 -12.22
N VAL A 195 -21.73 25.05 -11.43
CA VAL A 195 -21.71 24.43 -10.11
C VAL A 195 -21.21 22.99 -10.21
N ILE A 196 -21.78 22.18 -11.11
CA ILE A 196 -21.35 20.78 -11.29
C ILE A 196 -19.89 20.68 -11.77
N ASN A 197 -19.45 21.56 -12.67
CA ASN A 197 -18.06 21.57 -13.13
C ASN A 197 -17.09 21.84 -11.98
N HIS A 198 -17.39 22.80 -11.10
CA HIS A 198 -16.57 23.09 -9.92
C HIS A 198 -16.38 21.85 -9.03
N PHE A 199 -17.47 21.14 -8.72
CA PHE A 199 -17.39 19.91 -7.92
C PHE A 199 -16.79 18.74 -8.68
N SER A 200 -16.85 18.73 -10.02
CA SER A 200 -16.23 17.70 -10.85
C SER A 200 -14.71 17.81 -10.89
N GLU A 201 -14.18 19.03 -10.87
CA GLU A 201 -12.74 19.27 -10.77
C GLU A 201 -12.22 18.96 -9.36
N SER A 202 -12.99 19.31 -8.33
CA SER A 202 -12.58 19.16 -6.93
C SER A 202 -12.80 17.74 -6.39
N PHE A 203 -13.85 17.05 -6.84
CA PHE A 203 -14.29 15.74 -6.31
C PHE A 203 -14.78 14.82 -7.44
N PRO A 204 -13.91 14.37 -8.35
CA PRO A 204 -14.29 13.60 -9.54
C PRO A 204 -15.03 12.29 -9.20
N SER A 205 -14.68 11.64 -8.09
CA SER A 205 -15.34 10.39 -7.65
C SER A 205 -16.77 10.59 -7.11
N TYR A 206 -17.19 11.83 -6.84
CA TYR A 206 -18.48 12.16 -6.22
C TYR A 206 -19.42 12.95 -7.12
N VAL A 207 -19.04 13.20 -8.39
CA VAL A 207 -19.82 13.98 -9.35
C VAL A 207 -21.26 13.48 -9.47
N TYR A 208 -21.44 12.17 -9.49
CA TYR A 208 -22.77 11.56 -9.53
C TYR A 208 -23.65 11.99 -8.35
N PHE A 209 -23.10 12.07 -7.13
CA PHE A 209 -23.85 12.53 -5.96
C PHE A 209 -24.19 14.01 -6.03
N TYR A 210 -23.24 14.84 -6.50
CA TYR A 210 -23.48 16.29 -6.67
C TYR A 210 -24.53 16.59 -7.74
N GLN A 211 -24.54 15.86 -8.87
CA GLN A 211 -25.58 16.00 -9.89
C GLN A 211 -26.96 15.66 -9.32
N ASN A 212 -27.11 14.48 -8.70
CA ASN A 212 -28.39 14.06 -8.14
C ASN A 212 -28.87 14.96 -6.99
N ALA A 213 -27.95 15.48 -6.17
CA ALA A 213 -28.29 16.38 -5.07
C ALA A 213 -28.70 17.76 -5.60
N LEU A 214 -28.04 18.27 -6.64
CA LEU A 214 -28.39 19.53 -7.28
C LEU A 214 -29.79 19.45 -7.93
N ASP A 215 -30.05 18.39 -8.68
CA ASP A 215 -31.37 18.14 -9.26
C ASP A 215 -32.43 18.08 -8.14
N HIS A 216 -32.15 17.35 -7.06
CA HIS A 216 -33.07 17.24 -5.93
C HIS A 216 -33.39 18.62 -5.31
N LEU A 217 -32.39 19.47 -5.09
CA LEU A 217 -32.55 20.81 -4.51
C LEU A 217 -33.32 21.78 -5.43
N ILE A 218 -33.12 21.67 -6.74
CA ILE A 218 -33.87 22.44 -7.75
C ILE A 218 -35.34 21.98 -7.78
N PHE A 219 -35.59 20.67 -7.85
CA PHE A 219 -36.95 20.13 -7.90
C PHE A 219 -37.71 20.26 -6.58
N SER A 220 -37.01 20.38 -5.45
CA SER A 220 -37.62 20.66 -4.15
C SER A 220 -37.81 22.16 -3.87
N GLU A 221 -37.55 23.03 -4.85
CA GLU A 221 -37.68 24.49 -4.75
C GLU A 221 -36.83 25.10 -3.61
N GLU A 222 -35.74 24.43 -3.21
CA GLU A 222 -34.78 24.99 -2.24
C GLU A 222 -33.79 25.95 -2.90
N PHE A 223 -33.57 25.76 -4.21
CA PHE A 223 -32.85 26.68 -5.08
C PHE A 223 -33.82 27.36 -6.04
N GLU A 224 -33.70 28.67 -6.14
CA GLU A 224 -34.43 29.48 -7.10
C GLU A 224 -33.50 29.89 -8.26
N TYR A 225 -34.10 30.17 -9.41
CA TYR A 225 -33.39 30.77 -10.53
C TYR A 225 -33.48 32.30 -10.47
N ASP A 226 -32.37 32.97 -10.73
CA ASP A 226 -32.36 34.41 -11.03
C ASP A 226 -32.80 34.69 -12.48
N GLU A 227 -32.88 35.96 -12.83
CA GLU A 227 -33.31 36.42 -14.16
C GLU A 227 -32.38 35.95 -15.31
N ASN A 228 -31.17 35.49 -14.99
CA ASN A 228 -30.16 35.01 -15.92
C ASN A 228 -30.01 33.48 -15.93
N GLY A 229 -30.86 32.75 -15.19
CA GLY A 229 -30.81 31.30 -15.03
C GLY A 229 -29.69 30.81 -14.10
N GLY A 230 -29.16 31.69 -13.26
CA GLY A 230 -28.24 31.36 -12.17
C GLY A 230 -28.98 30.92 -10.92
N LEU A 231 -28.35 30.06 -10.11
CA LEU A 231 -28.94 29.52 -8.89
C LEU A 231 -28.74 30.50 -7.72
N LYS A 232 -29.79 30.66 -6.89
CA LYS A 232 -29.74 31.37 -5.62
C LYS A 232 -30.49 30.57 -4.55
N THR A 233 -30.13 30.78 -3.28
CA THR A 233 -30.83 30.17 -2.14
C THR A 233 -30.89 31.15 -0.99
N ASP A 234 -32.07 31.26 -0.38
CA ASP A 234 -32.33 32.16 0.75
C ASP A 234 -32.22 31.45 2.11
N LEU A 235 -31.85 30.16 2.11
CA LEU A 235 -31.80 29.32 3.31
C LEU A 235 -30.47 29.51 4.06
N PRO A 236 -30.46 30.07 5.28
CA PRO A 236 -29.28 30.02 6.14
C PRO A 236 -29.18 28.62 6.75
N PHE A 237 -28.19 27.85 6.26
CA PHE A 237 -27.67 26.54 6.71
C PHE A 237 -28.61 25.61 7.50
#